data_AF-A0A9J6CZG5-F1
#
_entry.id   AF-A0A9J6CZG5-F1
#
_cell.length_a   1.000
_cell.length_b   1.000
_cell.length_c   1.000
_cell.angle_alpha   90.00
_cell.angle_beta   90.00
_cell.angle_gamma   90.00
#
_symmetry.space_group_name_H-M   'P 1'
#
loop_
_entity.id
_entity.type
_entity.pdbx_description
1 polymer ?
#
loop_
_entity_poly.entity_id
_entity_poly.type
_entity_poly.pdbx_seq_one_letter_code
_entity_poly.pdbx_strand_id
1 'polypeptide(L)'
;MPKSLSRMIVRFSVDLHRELVRCRRDKRENVTSSPFSIAAALSMTLAGSRGNTGDELLAALRGKDGYLHEHFASFLPKLSSHSHKLQYYFANRIYSGLTFPVAEEYVTFLKSTYVSTIVSVDFEKHSETVRGEINDWVKIVTESKIVDLLAPGSVGPSTGVLLVNAVYFRGLWESPFPACSTSRRDFNVNSRTKVQVDMMSQKQAFAISRNDDLGVRAIEMPYRGGRSSMVVLLPNEIDGLSHLEHHLSHGKLSNILADLKETPDVESIVSNMVHKVYLRVDEDGTDPAVSTPAIAMASSPPKTTMTQKTDFVVDHPFMLLVLKSKSDVVIFISSVRPP
;
A
#
# COMPACT_ATOMS: atom_id res chain seq x y z
N MET A 1 -11.56 -17.69 -4.61
CA MET A 1 -10.19 -17.15 -4.78
C MET A 1 -9.33 -17.87 -3.76
N PRO A 2 -8.21 -18.48 -4.14
CA PRO A 2 -7.50 -19.34 -3.22
C PRO A 2 -6.89 -18.48 -2.11
N LYS A 3 -7.17 -18.85 -0.86
CA LYS A 3 -6.60 -18.23 0.35
C LYS A 3 -5.06 -18.23 0.36
N SER A 4 -4.40 -18.86 -0.62
CA SER A 4 -2.96 -18.96 -0.81
C SER A 4 -2.31 -17.61 -1.17
N LEU A 5 -2.83 -16.86 -2.14
CA LEU A 5 -2.20 -15.59 -2.57
C LEU A 5 -2.21 -14.56 -1.44
N SER A 6 -3.36 -14.37 -0.80
CA SER A 6 -3.49 -13.48 0.36
C SER A 6 -2.49 -13.86 1.46
N ARG A 7 -2.47 -15.12 1.87
CA ARG A 7 -1.56 -15.62 2.91
C ARG A 7 -0.09 -15.45 2.53
N MET A 8 0.24 -15.67 1.27
CA MET A 8 1.58 -15.46 0.74
C MET A 8 1.96 -13.99 0.80
N ILE A 9 1.15 -13.06 0.26
CA ILE A 9 1.53 -11.64 0.31
C ILE A 9 1.52 -11.12 1.74
N VAL A 10 0.64 -11.57 2.63
CA VAL A 10 0.67 -11.16 4.05
C VAL A 10 2.00 -11.56 4.70
N ARG A 11 2.47 -12.79 4.47
CA ARG A 11 3.78 -13.25 4.95
C ARG A 11 4.93 -12.42 4.36
N PHE A 12 4.93 -12.28 3.04
CA PHE A 12 5.93 -11.49 2.32
C PHE A 12 5.93 -10.02 2.78
N SER A 13 4.75 -9.43 3.02
CA SER A 13 4.60 -8.04 3.48
C SER A 13 5.25 -7.82 4.84
N VAL A 14 5.02 -8.72 5.80
CA VAL A 14 5.61 -8.61 7.13
C VAL A 14 7.13 -8.77 7.07
N ASP A 15 7.62 -9.75 6.31
CA ASP A 15 9.06 -9.98 6.17
C ASP A 15 9.75 -8.80 5.47
N LEU A 16 9.21 -8.34 4.34
CA LEU A 16 9.72 -7.18 3.59
C LEU A 16 9.71 -5.91 4.45
N HIS A 17 8.59 -5.62 5.13
CA HIS A 17 8.47 -4.42 5.95
C HIS A 17 9.47 -4.43 7.10
N ARG A 18 9.69 -5.58 7.74
CA ARG A 18 10.69 -5.72 8.80
C ARG A 18 12.10 -5.43 8.28
N GLU A 19 12.46 -5.90 7.09
CA GLU A 19 13.77 -5.63 6.51
C GLU A 19 13.92 -4.16 6.08
N LEU A 20 12.88 -3.53 5.53
CA LEU A 20 12.89 -2.10 5.21
C LEU A 20 13.04 -1.23 6.47
N VAL A 21 12.33 -1.58 7.54
CA VAL A 21 12.46 -0.97 8.87
C VAL A 21 13.87 -1.10 9.44
N ARG A 22 14.54 -2.24 9.20
CA ARG A 22 15.93 -2.46 9.64
C ARG A 22 16.94 -1.66 8.83
N CYS A 23 16.72 -1.51 7.53
CA CYS A 23 17.62 -0.83 6.61
C CYS A 23 17.49 0.70 6.62
N ARG A 24 16.48 1.27 7.31
CA ARG A 24 16.30 2.73 7.39
C ARG A 24 17.50 3.39 8.07
N ARG A 25 17.90 4.55 7.56
CA ARG A 25 19.02 5.32 8.13
C ARG A 25 18.55 6.16 9.31
N ASP A 26 17.41 6.82 9.17
CA ASP A 26 16.80 7.59 10.24
C ASP A 26 15.59 6.84 10.81
N LYS A 27 15.51 6.72 12.14
CA LYS A 27 14.37 6.13 12.83
C LYS A 27 13.12 6.99 12.76
N ARG A 28 13.22 8.25 12.33
CA ARG A 28 12.11 9.16 12.11
C ARG A 28 11.50 9.03 10.72
N GLU A 29 12.20 8.38 9.78
CA GLU A 29 11.69 8.19 8.44
C GLU A 29 10.46 7.28 8.43
N ASN A 30 9.53 7.66 7.57
CA ASN A 30 8.40 6.84 7.20
C ASN A 30 8.87 5.71 6.28
N VAL A 31 8.37 4.50 6.51
CA VAL A 31 8.75 3.31 5.75
C VAL A 31 7.52 2.79 5.03
N THR A 32 7.52 2.83 3.70
CA THR A 32 6.37 2.35 2.92
C THR A 32 6.80 1.57 1.71
N SER A 33 5.99 0.57 1.39
CA SER A 33 6.16 -0.23 0.20
C SER A 33 4.82 -0.68 -0.35
N SER A 34 4.82 -1.19 -1.58
CA SER A 34 3.75 -2.02 -2.11
C SER A 34 4.23 -3.47 -2.19
N PRO A 35 4.03 -4.28 -1.13
CA PRO A 35 4.49 -5.67 -1.12
C PRO A 35 3.90 -6.48 -2.27
N PHE A 36 2.64 -6.26 -2.60
CA PHE A 36 2.00 -6.91 -3.75
C PHE A 36 2.76 -6.62 -5.05
N SER A 37 3.10 -5.37 -5.31
CA SER A 37 3.76 -5.01 -6.57
C SER A 37 5.20 -5.51 -6.64
N ILE A 38 5.93 -5.43 -5.53
CA ILE A 38 7.29 -6.00 -5.44
C ILE A 38 7.24 -7.51 -5.63
N ALA A 39 6.27 -8.19 -5.00
CA ALA A 39 6.09 -9.63 -5.18
C ALA A 39 5.74 -9.99 -6.62
N ALA A 40 4.89 -9.22 -7.30
CA ALA A 40 4.57 -9.43 -8.71
C ALA A 40 5.82 -9.28 -9.59
N ALA A 41 6.63 -8.24 -9.33
CA ALA A 41 7.87 -7.96 -10.04
C ALA A 41 8.90 -9.10 -9.87
N LEU A 42 9.13 -9.55 -8.63
CA LEU A 42 10.00 -10.69 -8.34
C LEU A 42 9.45 -12.01 -8.90
N SER A 43 8.13 -12.17 -8.93
CA SER A 43 7.48 -13.35 -9.51
C SER A 43 7.61 -13.41 -11.04
N MET A 44 7.66 -12.25 -11.72
CA MET A 44 8.05 -12.19 -13.13
C MET A 44 9.50 -12.67 -13.31
N THR A 45 10.43 -12.16 -12.50
CA THR A 45 11.84 -12.58 -12.53
C THR A 45 11.99 -14.08 -12.24
N LEU A 46 11.22 -14.62 -11.29
CA LEU A 46 11.21 -16.04 -10.95
C LEU A 46 10.86 -16.91 -12.17
N ALA A 47 9.88 -16.51 -12.99
CA ALA A 47 9.48 -17.27 -14.16
C ALA A 47 10.63 -17.46 -15.18
N GLY A 48 11.53 -16.48 -15.26
CA GLY A 48 12.74 -16.52 -16.09
C GLY A 48 13.96 -17.15 -15.42
N SER A 49 13.89 -17.45 -14.11
CA SER A 49 15.02 -17.98 -13.33
C SER A 49 15.01 -19.50 -13.25
N ARG A 50 16.17 -20.11 -13.01
CA ARG A 50 16.36 -21.57 -12.86
C ARG A 50 17.37 -21.86 -11.75
N GLY A 51 17.40 -23.11 -11.28
CA GLY A 51 18.33 -23.57 -10.23
C GLY A 51 18.22 -22.74 -8.96
N ASN A 52 19.37 -22.52 -8.31
CA ASN A 52 19.44 -21.83 -7.01
C ASN A 52 18.76 -20.45 -7.01
N THR A 53 18.89 -19.67 -8.09
CA THR A 53 18.24 -18.35 -8.18
C THR A 53 16.72 -18.45 -8.13
N GLY A 54 16.15 -19.46 -8.80
CA GLY A 54 14.72 -19.72 -8.73
C GLY A 54 14.28 -20.15 -7.34
N ASP A 55 15.04 -21.04 -6.70
CA ASP A 55 14.74 -21.52 -5.36
C ASP A 55 14.78 -20.40 -4.31
N GLU A 56 15.78 -19.50 -4.39
CA GLU A 56 15.90 -18.33 -3.52
C GLU A 56 14.75 -17.34 -3.72
N LEU A 57 14.40 -17.03 -4.98
CA LEU A 57 13.27 -16.13 -5.29
C LEU A 57 11.94 -16.71 -4.81
N LEU A 58 11.72 -18.01 -5.03
CA LEU A 58 10.52 -18.71 -4.59
C LEU A 58 10.41 -18.72 -3.05
N ALA A 59 11.54 -18.99 -2.36
CA ALA A 59 11.62 -18.95 -0.90
C ALA A 59 11.37 -17.55 -0.33
N ALA A 60 11.93 -16.50 -0.95
CA ALA A 60 11.74 -15.11 -0.57
C ALA A 60 10.27 -14.68 -0.72
N LEU A 61 9.63 -15.05 -1.84
CA LEU A 61 8.20 -14.79 -2.09
C LEU A 61 7.26 -15.59 -1.20
N ARG A 62 7.76 -16.56 -0.42
CA ARG A 62 6.96 -17.51 0.37
C ARG A 62 6.00 -18.33 -0.50
N GLY A 63 6.29 -18.49 -1.79
CA GLY A 63 5.54 -19.34 -2.71
C GLY A 63 5.90 -20.80 -2.46
N LYS A 64 4.93 -21.65 -2.15
CA LYS A 64 5.18 -23.08 -1.87
C LYS A 64 4.27 -24.02 -2.63
N ASP A 65 3.24 -23.50 -3.28
CA ASP A 65 2.17 -24.30 -3.87
C ASP A 65 2.37 -24.57 -5.38
N GLY A 66 3.43 -24.07 -6.00
CA GLY A 66 3.70 -24.25 -7.43
C GLY A 66 2.74 -23.47 -8.36
N TYR A 67 1.68 -22.87 -7.81
CA TYR A 67 0.64 -22.14 -8.54
C TYR A 67 0.78 -20.60 -8.41
N LEU A 68 2.00 -20.14 -8.09
CA LEU A 68 2.29 -18.74 -7.81
C LEU A 68 1.88 -17.81 -8.97
N HIS A 69 2.19 -18.22 -10.20
CA HIS A 69 1.94 -17.43 -11.39
C HIS A 69 0.44 -17.35 -11.72
N GLU A 70 -0.28 -18.46 -11.57
CA GLU A 70 -1.73 -18.57 -11.75
C GLU A 70 -2.47 -17.68 -10.74
N HIS A 71 -1.97 -17.62 -9.50
CA HIS A 71 -2.52 -16.73 -8.49
C HIS A 71 -2.42 -15.26 -8.91
N PHE A 72 -1.25 -14.82 -9.38
CA PHE A 72 -1.06 -13.46 -9.90
C PHE A 72 -1.93 -13.20 -11.13
N ALA A 73 -1.96 -14.11 -12.10
CA ALA A 73 -2.79 -14.00 -13.31
C ALA A 73 -4.29 -13.86 -12.97
N SER A 74 -4.76 -14.58 -11.96
CA SER A 74 -6.15 -14.49 -11.52
C SER A 74 -6.48 -13.18 -10.78
N PHE A 75 -5.47 -12.52 -10.21
CA PHE A 75 -5.66 -11.37 -9.31
C PHE A 75 -5.38 -10.03 -9.99
N LEU A 76 -4.36 -9.93 -10.84
CA LEU A 76 -3.97 -8.68 -11.50
C LEU A 76 -5.13 -8.01 -12.28
N PRO A 77 -5.95 -8.72 -13.08
CA PRO A 77 -7.10 -8.12 -13.75
C PRO A 77 -8.14 -7.52 -12.78
N LYS A 78 -8.17 -7.98 -11.52
CA LYS A 78 -9.10 -7.48 -10.49
C LYS A 78 -8.61 -6.20 -9.81
N LEU A 79 -7.35 -5.84 -10.02
CA LEU A 79 -6.74 -4.59 -9.56
C LEU A 79 -6.88 -3.47 -10.59
N SER A 80 -6.96 -3.80 -11.89
CA SER A 80 -7.08 -2.86 -13.02
C SER A 80 -8.45 -2.18 -13.13
N SER A 81 -8.94 -1.64 -12.02
CA SER A 81 -10.15 -0.84 -11.92
C SER A 81 -9.80 0.63 -12.14
N HIS A 82 -10.11 1.18 -13.31
CA HIS A 82 -9.93 2.60 -13.65
C HIS A 82 -11.15 3.45 -13.26
N SER A 83 -11.82 3.09 -12.16
CA SER A 83 -12.96 3.90 -11.71
C SER A 83 -12.46 5.20 -11.09
N HIS A 84 -13.11 6.33 -11.37
CA HIS A 84 -12.79 7.62 -10.72
C HIS A 84 -12.85 7.59 -9.19
N LYS A 85 -13.48 6.55 -8.61
CA LYS A 85 -13.62 6.34 -7.17
C LYS A 85 -12.43 5.64 -6.53
N LEU A 86 -11.70 4.84 -7.30
CA LEU A 86 -10.63 3.98 -6.84
C LEU A 86 -9.66 3.75 -8.00
N GLN A 87 -8.54 4.44 -7.95
CA GLN A 87 -7.49 4.44 -8.96
C GLN A 87 -6.30 3.64 -8.45
N TYR A 88 -5.93 2.61 -9.21
CA TYR A 88 -4.70 1.86 -9.05
C TYR A 88 -3.90 1.97 -10.35
N TYR A 89 -2.69 2.51 -10.28
CA TYR A 89 -1.73 2.42 -11.38
C TYR A 89 -0.57 1.54 -10.95
N PHE A 90 -0.41 0.41 -11.63
CA PHE A 90 0.71 -0.52 -11.44
C PHE A 90 1.60 -0.50 -12.68
N ALA A 91 2.80 0.06 -12.54
CA ALA A 91 3.82 0.09 -13.58
C ALA A 91 4.92 -0.93 -13.24
N ASN A 92 4.71 -2.17 -13.70
CA ASN A 92 5.66 -3.27 -13.56
C ASN A 92 6.20 -3.67 -14.92
N ARG A 93 7.51 -3.59 -15.12
CA ARG A 93 8.16 -3.96 -16.38
C ARG A 93 9.62 -4.36 -16.18
N ILE A 94 10.10 -5.27 -17.02
CA ILE A 94 11.51 -5.66 -17.06
C ILE A 94 12.17 -4.98 -18.27
N TYR A 95 13.37 -4.46 -18.09
CA TYR A 95 14.22 -3.96 -19.15
C TYR A 95 15.50 -4.78 -19.19
N SER A 96 15.98 -5.15 -20.38
CA SER A 96 17.21 -5.92 -20.55
C SER A 96 18.15 -5.22 -21.52
N GLY A 97 19.45 -5.36 -21.32
CA GLY A 97 20.46 -4.93 -22.27
C GLY A 97 20.33 -5.69 -23.59
N LEU A 98 20.71 -5.05 -24.71
CA LEU A 98 20.71 -5.67 -26.05
C LEU A 98 21.58 -6.94 -26.13
N THR A 99 22.54 -7.11 -25.23
CA THR A 99 23.43 -8.27 -25.15
C THR A 99 22.76 -9.53 -24.61
N PHE A 100 21.54 -9.41 -24.06
CA PHE A 100 20.78 -10.54 -23.52
C PHE A 100 19.66 -10.95 -24.48
N PRO A 101 19.78 -12.08 -25.21
CA PRO A 101 18.69 -12.58 -26.02
C PRO A 101 17.54 -13.04 -25.12
N VAL A 102 16.34 -12.52 -25.38
CA VAL A 102 15.13 -12.86 -24.62
C VAL A 102 14.35 -13.92 -25.37
N ALA A 103 14.02 -15.03 -24.69
CA ALA A 103 13.19 -16.09 -25.27
C ALA A 103 11.75 -15.60 -25.52
N GLU A 104 11.21 -15.85 -26.72
CA GLU A 104 9.84 -15.45 -27.09
C GLU A 104 8.77 -16.10 -26.21
N GLU A 105 9.00 -17.35 -25.77
CA GLU A 105 8.14 -18.06 -24.82
C GLU A 105 8.01 -17.28 -23.51
N TYR A 106 9.10 -16.69 -23.02
CA TYR A 106 9.11 -15.87 -21.81
C TYR A 106 8.33 -14.56 -22.01
N VAL A 107 8.52 -13.88 -23.15
CA VAL A 107 7.73 -12.68 -23.50
C VAL A 107 6.24 -13.00 -23.54
N THR A 108 5.86 -14.11 -24.17
CA THR A 108 4.47 -14.57 -24.28
C THR A 108 3.88 -14.87 -22.91
N PHE A 109 4.65 -15.54 -22.05
CA PHE A 109 4.28 -15.84 -20.68
C PHE A 109 4.02 -14.59 -19.83
N LEU A 110 4.90 -13.58 -19.92
CA LEU A 110 4.73 -12.32 -19.20
C LEU A 110 3.46 -11.57 -19.65
N LYS A 111 3.18 -11.56 -20.95
CA LYS A 111 1.98 -10.91 -21.51
C LYS A 111 0.70 -11.59 -21.04
N SER A 112 0.65 -12.93 -21.06
CA SER A 112 -0.55 -13.68 -20.68
C SER A 112 -0.79 -13.69 -19.16
N THR A 113 0.28 -13.75 -18.36
CA THR A 113 0.19 -13.95 -16.90
C THR A 113 0.18 -12.64 -16.12
N TYR A 114 1.02 -11.67 -16.51
CA TYR A 114 1.23 -10.44 -15.75
C TYR A 114 0.72 -9.18 -16.43
N VAL A 115 0.19 -9.28 -17.65
CA VAL A 115 -0.19 -8.11 -18.47
C VAL A 115 1.02 -7.17 -18.63
N SER A 116 2.22 -7.75 -18.70
CA SER A 116 3.49 -7.03 -18.80
C SER A 116 4.38 -7.66 -19.87
N THR A 117 5.53 -7.05 -20.11
CA THR A 117 6.53 -7.52 -21.08
C THR A 117 7.93 -7.18 -20.57
N ILE A 118 8.92 -7.74 -21.25
CA ILE A 118 10.31 -7.31 -21.18
C ILE A 118 10.64 -6.48 -22.42
N VAL A 119 11.48 -5.46 -22.25
CA VAL A 119 11.91 -4.53 -23.32
C VAL A 119 13.43 -4.51 -23.40
N SER A 120 13.97 -4.79 -24.58
CA SER A 120 15.42 -4.72 -24.81
C SER A 120 15.84 -3.27 -25.13
N VAL A 121 16.86 -2.78 -24.44
CA VAL A 121 17.35 -1.39 -24.50
C VAL A 121 18.88 -1.35 -24.49
N ASP A 122 19.45 -0.26 -25.02
CA ASP A 122 20.91 -0.08 -25.12
C ASP A 122 21.46 0.68 -23.90
N PHE A 123 21.67 -0.03 -22.79
CA PHE A 123 22.30 0.57 -21.61
C PHE A 123 23.77 0.93 -21.86
N GLU A 124 24.50 0.18 -22.70
CA GLU A 124 25.95 0.35 -22.90
C GLU A 124 26.29 1.71 -23.52
N LYS A 125 25.56 2.10 -24.57
CA LYS A 125 25.83 3.35 -25.29
C LYS A 125 24.88 4.48 -24.93
N HIS A 126 23.68 4.17 -24.42
CA HIS A 126 22.59 5.13 -24.28
C HIS A 126 21.91 5.10 -22.90
N SER A 127 22.63 4.76 -21.82
CA SER A 127 22.07 4.60 -20.46
C SER A 127 21.19 5.76 -19.99
N GLU A 128 21.61 7.02 -20.17
CA GLU A 128 20.85 8.19 -19.73
C GLU A 128 19.61 8.47 -20.60
N THR A 129 19.68 8.19 -21.90
CA THR A 129 18.51 8.26 -22.79
C THR A 129 17.48 7.20 -22.39
N VAL A 130 17.93 5.96 -22.19
CA VAL A 130 17.09 4.85 -21.72
C VAL A 130 16.47 5.16 -20.35
N ARG A 131 17.23 5.78 -19.43
CA ARG A 131 16.70 6.25 -18.13
C ARG A 131 15.52 7.21 -18.33
N GLY A 132 15.65 8.17 -19.25
CA GLY A 132 14.61 9.12 -19.60
C GLY A 132 13.36 8.42 -20.14
N GLU A 133 13.52 7.51 -21.09
CA GLU A 133 12.44 6.72 -21.68
C GLU A 133 11.69 5.88 -20.64
N ILE A 134 12.40 5.29 -19.68
CA ILE A 134 11.80 4.54 -18.58
C ILE A 134 10.98 5.46 -17.69
N ASN A 135 11.51 6.63 -17.32
CA ASN A 135 10.78 7.61 -16.53
C ASN A 135 9.54 8.12 -17.25
N ASP A 136 9.62 8.39 -18.55
CA ASP A 136 8.48 8.81 -19.37
C ASP A 136 7.41 7.71 -19.46
N TRP A 137 7.81 6.45 -19.61
CA TRP A 137 6.87 5.33 -19.58
C TRP A 137 6.15 5.22 -18.24
N VAL A 138 6.88 5.31 -17.11
CA VAL A 138 6.29 5.31 -15.77
C VAL A 138 5.34 6.49 -15.60
N LYS A 139 5.73 7.68 -16.07
CA LYS A 139 4.90 8.88 -16.05
C LYS A 139 3.61 8.69 -16.83
N ILE A 140 3.65 8.10 -18.02
CA ILE A 140 2.46 7.81 -18.82
C ILE A 140 1.53 6.83 -18.11
N VAL A 141 2.06 5.69 -17.65
CA VAL A 141 1.27 4.63 -16.99
C VAL A 141 0.63 5.12 -15.69
N THR A 142 1.30 6.03 -14.99
CA THR A 142 0.82 6.58 -13.72
C THR A 142 0.07 7.91 -13.89
N GLU A 143 -0.32 8.29 -15.11
CA GLU A 143 -1.01 9.56 -15.40
C GLU A 143 -0.32 10.78 -14.77
N SER A 144 1.00 10.83 -14.92
CA SER A 144 1.90 11.87 -14.38
C SER A 144 1.93 11.98 -12.86
N LYS A 145 1.45 10.98 -12.12
CA LYS A 145 1.53 10.96 -10.66
C LYS A 145 2.91 10.55 -10.14
N ILE A 146 3.64 9.73 -10.90
CA ILE A 146 5.02 9.37 -10.61
C ILE A 146 5.89 9.97 -11.71
N VAL A 147 6.77 10.87 -11.30
CA VAL A 147 7.77 11.51 -12.17
C VAL A 147 9.15 11.19 -11.63
N ASP A 148 10.12 11.04 -12.53
CA ASP A 148 11.53 10.83 -12.19
C ASP A 148 11.80 9.68 -11.22
N LEU A 149 11.24 8.50 -11.51
CA LEU A 149 11.44 7.30 -10.71
C LEU A 149 12.94 6.94 -10.58
N LEU A 150 13.66 7.00 -11.70
CA LEU A 150 15.10 6.76 -11.78
C LEU A 150 15.86 8.08 -11.74
N ALA A 151 16.64 8.29 -10.69
CA ALA A 151 17.52 9.44 -10.54
C ALA A 151 18.67 9.40 -11.56
N PRO A 152 19.25 10.56 -11.95
CA PRO A 152 20.44 10.60 -12.82
C PRO A 152 21.57 9.72 -12.27
N GLY A 153 22.24 8.96 -13.14
CA GLY A 153 23.31 8.04 -12.74
C GLY A 153 22.86 6.75 -12.01
N SER A 154 21.56 6.52 -11.83
CA SER A 154 21.04 5.26 -11.24
C SER A 154 21.15 4.05 -12.16
N VAL A 155 21.33 4.28 -13.47
CA VAL A 155 21.60 3.25 -14.48
C VAL A 155 22.86 3.63 -15.24
N GLY A 156 23.64 2.63 -15.63
CA GLY A 156 24.88 2.84 -16.37
C GLY A 156 25.16 1.74 -17.40
N PRO A 157 26.30 1.82 -18.11
CA PRO A 157 26.66 0.88 -19.16
C PRO A 157 26.73 -0.60 -18.72
N SER A 158 27.00 -0.85 -17.44
CA SER A 158 27.04 -2.20 -16.87
C SER A 158 25.67 -2.76 -16.47
N THR A 159 24.58 -2.02 -16.69
CA THR A 159 23.22 -2.46 -16.33
C THR A 159 22.76 -3.57 -17.28
N GLY A 160 22.73 -4.80 -16.79
CA GLY A 160 22.30 -5.95 -17.61
C GLY A 160 20.78 -6.10 -17.67
N VAL A 161 20.12 -6.14 -16.51
CA VAL A 161 18.65 -6.26 -16.39
C VAL A 161 18.18 -5.29 -15.31
N LEU A 162 17.09 -4.58 -15.58
CA LEU A 162 16.46 -3.64 -14.67
C LEU A 162 14.99 -3.99 -14.49
N LEU A 163 14.60 -4.18 -13.23
CA LEU A 163 13.21 -4.41 -12.84
C LEU A 163 12.60 -3.10 -12.36
N VAL A 164 11.62 -2.58 -13.10
CA VAL A 164 10.93 -1.33 -12.78
C VAL A 164 9.60 -1.64 -12.11
N ASN A 165 9.40 -1.05 -10.94
CA ASN A 165 8.21 -1.19 -10.11
C ASN A 165 7.77 0.20 -9.63
N ALA A 166 6.60 0.65 -10.09
CA ALA A 166 6.00 1.89 -9.61
C ALA A 166 4.51 1.69 -9.35
N VAL A 167 4.02 2.18 -8.22
CA VAL A 167 2.61 2.07 -7.85
C VAL A 167 2.07 3.39 -7.34
N TYR A 168 0.92 3.78 -7.86
CA TYR A 168 0.13 4.88 -7.34
C TYR A 168 -1.24 4.35 -6.92
N PHE A 169 -1.73 4.84 -5.79
CA PHE A 169 -3.07 4.54 -5.33
C PHE A 169 -3.79 5.78 -4.80
N ARG A 170 -5.05 5.89 -5.20
CA ARG A 170 -5.97 6.91 -4.72
C ARG A 170 -7.36 6.31 -4.62
N GLY A 171 -7.98 6.40 -3.45
CA GLY A 171 -9.33 5.93 -3.20
C GLY A 171 -10.16 7.00 -2.51
N LEU A 172 -11.39 7.22 -2.99
CA LEU A 172 -12.41 8.00 -2.29
C LEU A 172 -12.92 7.20 -1.10
N TRP A 173 -13.14 7.84 0.04
CA TRP A 173 -13.77 7.17 1.17
C TRP A 173 -15.20 6.74 0.85
N GLU A 174 -15.63 5.59 1.38
CA GLU A 174 -17.05 5.24 1.37
C GLU A 174 -17.84 6.31 2.13
N SER A 175 -17.29 6.75 3.28
CA SER A 175 -17.77 7.92 4.02
C SER A 175 -16.66 8.97 4.20
N PRO A 176 -16.71 10.10 3.46
CA PRO A 176 -15.75 11.19 3.55
C PRO A 176 -15.77 11.90 4.91
N PHE A 177 -14.63 12.48 5.27
CA PHE A 177 -14.56 13.34 6.45
C PHE A 177 -15.14 14.72 6.11
N PRO A 178 -16.06 15.28 6.92
CA PRO A 178 -16.53 16.64 6.69
C PRO A 178 -15.37 17.64 6.87
N ALA A 179 -15.05 18.42 5.82
CA ALA A 179 -13.95 19.39 5.88
C ALA A 179 -14.06 20.42 7.01
N CYS A 180 -15.29 20.78 7.41
CA CYS A 180 -15.55 21.66 8.56
C CYS A 180 -15.21 21.03 9.92
N SER A 181 -14.98 19.71 9.96
CA SER A 181 -14.57 18.97 11.15
C SER A 181 -13.06 18.75 11.22
N THR A 182 -12.31 19.16 10.19
CA THR A 182 -10.84 19.20 10.23
C THR A 182 -10.39 20.39 11.06
N SER A 183 -9.53 20.14 12.05
CA SER A 183 -8.93 21.19 12.86
C SER A 183 -7.47 20.90 13.21
N ARG A 184 -6.71 21.96 13.50
CA ARG A 184 -5.33 21.83 13.99
C ARG A 184 -5.34 21.18 15.37
N ARG A 185 -4.70 20.01 15.50
CA ARG A 185 -4.58 19.27 16.76
C ARG A 185 -3.13 18.81 16.98
N ASP A 186 -2.82 18.53 18.24
CA ASP A 186 -1.54 17.93 18.62
C ASP A 186 -1.41 16.52 18.01
N PHE A 187 -0.23 16.25 17.47
CA PHE A 187 0.26 14.92 17.14
C PHE A 187 1.55 14.67 17.93
N ASN A 188 1.58 13.62 18.73
CA ASN A 188 2.72 13.21 19.52
C ASN A 188 3.73 12.49 18.62
N VAL A 189 4.80 13.16 18.21
CA VAL A 189 5.92 12.55 17.47
C VAL A 189 6.55 11.42 18.28
N ASN A 190 6.63 11.65 19.59
CA ASN A 190 7.08 10.74 20.64
C ASN A 190 6.51 11.23 21.98
N SER A 191 6.80 10.53 23.08
CA SER A 191 6.33 10.91 24.43
C SER A 191 6.72 12.32 24.90
N ARG A 192 7.69 12.98 24.26
CA ARG A 192 8.24 14.29 24.66
C ARG A 192 7.96 15.41 23.65
N THR A 193 7.69 15.07 22.40
CA THR A 193 7.61 16.04 21.30
C THR A 193 6.25 15.97 20.64
N LYS A 194 5.61 17.14 20.54
CA LYS A 194 4.35 17.31 19.82
C LYS A 194 4.53 18.26 18.65
N VAL A 195 3.80 18.00 17.58
CA VAL A 195 3.67 18.87 16.42
C VAL A 195 2.20 19.11 16.14
N GLN A 196 1.87 20.24 15.54
CA GLN A 196 0.50 20.55 15.14
C GLN A 196 0.27 20.03 13.72
N VAL A 197 -0.82 19.30 13.52
CA VAL A 197 -1.24 18.77 12.21
C VAL A 197 -2.71 19.05 11.98
N ASP A 198 -3.11 19.08 10.71
CA ASP A 198 -4.53 19.10 10.34
C ASP A 198 -5.11 17.70 10.56
N MET A 199 -6.05 17.62 11.49
CA MET A 199 -6.62 16.37 11.97
C MET A 199 -8.09 16.30 11.55
N MET A 200 -8.41 15.35 10.67
CA MET A 200 -9.75 15.10 10.18
C MET A 200 -10.56 14.35 11.25
N SER A 201 -11.85 14.64 11.38
CA SER A 201 -12.74 13.93 12.33
C SER A 201 -14.07 13.57 11.68
N GLN A 202 -14.57 12.37 11.98
CA GLN A 202 -15.93 11.97 11.65
C GLN A 202 -16.47 10.98 12.70
N LYS A 203 -17.80 10.85 12.78
CA LYS A 203 -18.46 9.86 13.63
C LYS A 203 -19.29 8.90 12.78
N GLN A 204 -18.93 7.62 12.81
CA GLN A 204 -19.62 6.57 12.03
C GLN A 204 -19.41 5.18 12.63
N ALA A 205 -20.13 4.18 12.13
CA ALA A 205 -19.79 2.78 12.35
C ALA A 205 -18.51 2.40 11.58
N PHE A 206 -17.53 1.85 12.28
CA PHE A 206 -16.29 1.31 11.70
C PHE A 206 -15.99 -0.06 12.27
N ALA A 207 -15.33 -0.91 11.49
CA ALA A 207 -14.83 -2.16 12.01
C ALA A 207 -13.56 -1.91 12.83
N ILE A 208 -13.55 -2.39 14.07
CA ILE A 208 -12.44 -2.23 15.01
C ILE A 208 -12.01 -3.61 15.52
N SER A 209 -10.72 -3.77 15.76
CA SER A 209 -10.19 -4.89 16.52
C SER A 209 -9.14 -4.41 17.53
N ARG A 210 -8.80 -5.29 18.47
CA ARG A 210 -7.76 -5.05 19.47
C ARG A 210 -6.89 -6.30 19.55
N ASN A 211 -5.60 -6.10 19.75
CA ASN A 211 -4.68 -7.19 19.98
C ASN A 211 -3.80 -6.83 21.19
N ASP A 212 -4.12 -7.44 22.33
CA ASP A 212 -3.47 -7.16 23.60
C ASP A 212 -2.01 -7.62 23.60
N ASP A 213 -1.70 -8.73 22.90
CA ASP A 213 -0.33 -9.24 22.73
C ASP A 213 0.63 -8.25 22.06
N LEU A 214 0.12 -7.36 21.22
CA LEU A 214 0.92 -6.30 20.58
C LEU A 214 0.68 -4.93 21.21
N GLY A 215 -0.34 -4.80 22.07
CA GLY A 215 -0.81 -3.52 22.59
C GLY A 215 -1.26 -2.60 21.47
N VAL A 216 -2.09 -3.07 20.53
CA VAL A 216 -2.59 -2.26 19.40
C VAL A 216 -4.11 -2.30 19.29
N ARG A 217 -4.68 -1.19 18.79
CA ARG A 217 -6.05 -1.12 18.28
C ARG A 217 -5.98 -0.96 16.77
N ALA A 218 -6.92 -1.59 16.06
CA ALA A 218 -7.06 -1.42 14.63
C ALA A 218 -8.41 -0.85 14.26
N ILE A 219 -8.46 0.00 13.23
CA ILE A 219 -9.69 0.49 12.62
C ILE A 219 -9.63 0.27 11.12
N GLU A 220 -10.72 -0.23 10.54
CA GLU A 220 -10.90 -0.36 9.10
C GLU A 220 -11.81 0.75 8.57
N MET A 221 -11.31 1.49 7.57
CA MET A 221 -12.02 2.54 6.87
C MET A 221 -12.21 2.13 5.40
N PRO A 222 -13.43 1.78 4.98
CA PRO A 222 -13.71 1.35 3.61
C PRO A 222 -13.56 2.49 2.59
N TYR A 223 -13.01 2.16 1.42
CA TYR A 223 -13.07 3.03 0.25
C TYR A 223 -14.33 2.77 -0.57
N ARG A 224 -14.74 3.79 -1.30
CA ARG A 224 -15.92 3.80 -2.14
C ARG A 224 -15.90 2.66 -3.14
N GLY A 225 -16.99 1.91 -3.19
CA GLY A 225 -17.14 0.77 -4.08
C GLY A 225 -16.80 -0.57 -3.42
N GLY A 226 -16.54 -0.60 -2.11
CA GLY A 226 -16.49 -1.81 -1.28
C GLY A 226 -15.46 -2.85 -1.73
N ARG A 227 -14.42 -2.41 -2.45
CA ARG A 227 -13.40 -3.25 -3.06
C ARG A 227 -12.08 -3.19 -2.33
N SER A 228 -11.83 -2.12 -1.60
CA SER A 228 -10.60 -1.87 -0.86
C SER A 228 -10.91 -1.10 0.42
N SER A 229 -10.03 -1.22 1.40
CA SER A 229 -10.14 -0.54 2.68
C SER A 229 -8.75 -0.17 3.20
N MET A 230 -8.70 0.89 3.99
CA MET A 230 -7.53 1.23 4.79
C MET A 230 -7.68 0.61 6.18
N VAL A 231 -6.64 -0.03 6.68
CA VAL A 231 -6.57 -0.48 8.08
C VAL A 231 -5.45 0.27 8.76
N VAL A 232 -5.78 0.99 9.84
CA VAL A 232 -4.80 1.65 10.70
C VAL A 232 -4.59 0.78 11.92
N LEU A 233 -3.33 0.45 12.19
CA LEU A 233 -2.83 -0.22 13.39
C LEU A 233 -2.20 0.83 14.29
N LEU A 234 -2.92 1.24 15.33
CA LEU A 234 -2.48 2.24 16.29
C LEU A 234 -1.99 1.55 17.56
N PRO A 235 -0.70 1.69 17.93
CA PRO A 235 -0.21 1.27 19.25
C PRO A 235 -1.01 1.94 20.38
N ASN A 236 -1.11 1.31 21.54
CA ASN A 236 -1.73 1.93 22.70
C ASN A 236 -0.83 3.00 23.33
N GLU A 237 0.49 2.80 23.22
CA GLU A 237 1.52 3.70 23.73
C GLU A 237 2.05 4.62 22.64
N ILE A 238 2.29 5.89 22.96
CA ILE A 238 2.80 6.91 22.02
C ILE A 238 4.08 6.45 21.31
N ASP A 239 5.02 5.84 22.04
CA ASP A 239 6.29 5.34 21.51
C ASP A 239 6.23 3.86 21.07
N GLY A 240 5.02 3.30 20.95
CA GLY A 240 4.76 1.87 20.73
C GLY A 240 5.03 1.36 19.31
N LEU A 241 5.19 2.24 18.31
CA LEU A 241 5.38 1.83 16.91
C LEU A 241 6.61 0.92 16.73
N SER A 242 7.71 1.21 17.42
CA SER A 242 8.91 0.37 17.33
C SER A 242 8.68 -1.05 17.86
N HIS A 243 7.89 -1.18 18.94
CA HIS A 243 7.52 -2.49 19.49
C HIS A 243 6.63 -3.26 18.50
N LEU A 244 5.66 -2.58 17.90
CA LEU A 244 4.81 -3.15 16.85
C LEU A 244 5.64 -3.64 15.66
N GLU A 245 6.54 -2.82 15.11
CA GLU A 245 7.39 -3.19 13.98
C GLU A 245 8.23 -4.46 14.25
N HIS A 246 8.77 -4.62 15.46
CA HIS A 246 9.60 -5.77 15.82
C HIS A 246 8.78 -7.06 16.06
N HIS A 247 7.61 -6.93 16.68
CA HIS A 247 6.82 -8.09 17.13
C HIS A 247 5.68 -8.46 16.17
N LEU A 248 5.42 -7.65 15.15
CA LEU A 248 4.45 -7.98 14.11
C LEU A 248 4.89 -9.26 13.39
N SER A 249 4.01 -10.25 13.37
CA SER A 249 4.16 -11.49 12.62
C SER A 249 2.99 -11.65 11.68
N HIS A 250 3.15 -12.47 10.63
CA HIS A 250 2.05 -12.75 9.71
C HIS A 250 0.83 -13.34 10.41
N GLY A 251 1.01 -14.20 11.43
CA GLY A 251 -0.09 -14.76 12.22
C GLY A 251 -0.82 -13.69 13.03
N LYS A 252 -0.07 -12.82 13.71
CA LYS A 252 -0.66 -11.70 14.47
C LYS A 252 -1.41 -10.73 13.56
N LEU A 253 -0.83 -10.38 12.40
CA LEU A 253 -1.50 -9.53 11.42
C LEU A 253 -2.78 -10.19 10.90
N SER A 254 -2.75 -11.47 10.53
CA SER A 254 -3.95 -12.20 10.10
C SER A 254 -5.03 -12.23 11.19
N ASN A 255 -4.67 -12.40 12.46
CA ASN A 255 -5.62 -12.38 13.57
C ASN A 255 -6.27 -10.99 13.72
N ILE A 256 -5.47 -9.92 13.71
CA ILE A 256 -5.98 -8.54 13.79
C ILE A 256 -7.01 -8.28 12.69
N LEU A 257 -6.72 -8.69 11.46
CA LEU A 257 -7.62 -8.52 10.31
C LEU A 257 -8.88 -9.38 10.43
N ALA A 258 -8.76 -10.61 10.91
CA ALA A 258 -9.90 -11.51 11.11
C ALA A 258 -10.82 -11.08 12.26
N ASP A 259 -10.27 -10.39 13.27
CA ASP A 259 -11.00 -9.93 14.46
C ASP A 259 -11.69 -8.56 14.28
N LEU A 260 -11.54 -7.92 13.12
CA LEU A 260 -12.24 -6.67 12.78
C LEU A 260 -13.75 -6.87 12.84
N LYS A 261 -14.43 -6.13 13.72
CA LYS A 261 -15.88 -6.20 13.92
C LYS A 261 -16.49 -4.82 13.93
N GLU A 262 -17.60 -4.66 13.21
CA GLU A 262 -18.33 -3.40 13.13
C GLU A 262 -18.76 -2.93 14.53
N THR A 263 -18.38 -1.69 14.86
CA THR A 263 -18.71 -1.03 16.11
C THR A 263 -19.44 0.27 15.77
N PRO A 264 -20.67 0.48 16.28
CA PRO A 264 -21.43 1.70 16.00
C PRO A 264 -20.84 2.91 16.75
N ASP A 265 -21.13 4.13 16.27
CA ASP A 265 -20.82 5.39 16.95
C ASP A 265 -19.33 5.65 17.26
N VAL A 266 -18.42 5.17 16.42
CA VAL A 266 -16.96 5.41 16.55
C VAL A 266 -16.62 6.82 16.05
N GLU A 267 -16.02 7.65 16.91
CA GLU A 267 -15.38 8.90 16.46
C GLU A 267 -13.96 8.56 15.97
N SER A 268 -13.76 8.61 14.65
CA SER A 268 -12.47 8.38 14.00
C SER A 268 -11.81 9.71 13.70
N ILE A 269 -10.60 9.89 14.22
CA ILE A 269 -9.82 11.10 14.07
C ILE A 269 -8.47 10.72 13.46
N VAL A 270 -8.21 11.18 12.23
CA VAL A 270 -7.04 10.78 11.42
C VAL A 270 -6.34 12.01 10.87
N SER A 271 -5.01 12.06 11.00
CA SER A 271 -4.20 13.14 10.44
C SER A 271 -4.21 13.12 8.91
N ASN A 272 -4.20 14.29 8.27
CA ASN A 272 -3.96 14.38 6.83
C ASN A 272 -2.55 13.86 6.49
N MET A 273 -2.40 12.96 5.51
CA MET A 273 -1.14 12.25 5.25
C MET A 273 -0.81 12.12 3.76
N VAL A 274 0.45 12.38 3.44
CA VAL A 274 1.05 12.14 2.13
C VAL A 274 2.34 11.35 2.33
N HIS A 275 2.50 10.23 1.62
CA HIS A 275 3.70 9.40 1.74
C HIS A 275 4.25 8.95 0.37
N LYS A 276 5.57 8.68 0.25
CA LYS A 276 6.26 8.27 -0.99
C LYS A 276 6.24 6.74 -1.16
N VAL A 277 5.98 6.28 -2.39
CA VAL A 277 4.85 5.38 -2.73
C VAL A 277 3.56 6.19 -2.57
N TYR A 278 3.12 6.82 -3.66
CA TYR A 278 2.10 7.87 -3.66
C TYR A 278 0.75 7.33 -3.16
N LEU A 279 0.62 7.35 -1.85
CA LEU A 279 -0.60 7.17 -1.09
C LEU A 279 -0.97 8.55 -0.55
N ARG A 280 -2.12 9.06 -0.98
CA ARG A 280 -2.68 10.32 -0.52
C ARG A 280 -3.92 10.04 0.32
N VAL A 281 -3.93 10.58 1.53
CA VAL A 281 -5.02 10.46 2.51
C VAL A 281 -5.49 11.87 2.86
N ASP A 282 -6.64 12.26 2.35
CA ASP A 282 -7.30 13.54 2.64
C ASP A 282 -8.80 13.32 2.89
N GLU A 283 -9.53 14.40 3.16
CA GLU A 283 -10.94 14.39 3.57
C GLU A 283 -11.85 13.70 2.55
N ASP A 284 -11.52 13.83 1.26
CA ASP A 284 -12.32 13.36 0.14
C ASP A 284 -11.80 12.03 -0.45
N GLY A 285 -10.50 11.75 -0.32
CA GLY A 285 -9.80 10.84 -1.22
C GLY A 285 -9.56 11.43 -2.63
N THR A 286 -9.46 12.77 -2.72
CA THR A 286 -8.82 13.65 -3.75
C THR A 286 -9.67 14.38 -4.85
N ASP A 287 -9.07 15.49 -5.37
CA ASP A 287 -9.32 16.51 -6.45
C ASP A 287 -10.56 17.42 -6.45
N PRO A 288 -10.41 18.77 -6.53
CA PRO A 288 -11.49 19.76 -6.35
C PRO A 288 -12.50 19.91 -7.49
N ALA A 289 -12.40 19.14 -8.58
CA ALA A 289 -13.09 19.47 -9.84
C ALA A 289 -14.54 18.96 -9.95
N VAL A 290 -15.09 18.27 -8.94
CA VAL A 290 -16.49 17.79 -8.97
C VAL A 290 -17.17 18.09 -7.64
N SER A 291 -17.31 19.37 -7.32
CA SER A 291 -18.21 19.85 -6.26
C SER A 291 -19.66 19.69 -6.74
N THR A 292 -20.40 18.74 -6.17
CA THR A 292 -21.88 18.74 -6.22
C THR A 292 -22.38 18.98 -4.80
N PRO A 293 -23.27 19.96 -4.55
CA PRO A 293 -23.68 20.28 -3.18
C PRO A 293 -24.56 19.16 -2.62
N ALA A 294 -24.18 18.62 -1.46
CA ALA A 294 -25.01 17.68 -0.71
C ALA A 294 -26.23 18.39 -0.13
N ILE A 295 -27.42 17.86 -0.44
CA ILE A 295 -28.68 18.29 0.17
C ILE A 295 -28.71 17.74 1.60
N ALA A 296 -28.78 18.64 2.59
CA ALA A 296 -28.95 18.29 3.99
C ALA A 296 -30.35 17.72 4.22
N MET A 297 -30.46 16.41 4.45
CA MET A 297 -31.68 15.78 4.95
C MET A 297 -31.66 15.85 6.48
N ALA A 298 -32.43 16.79 7.04
CA ALA A 298 -32.65 16.87 8.47
C ALA A 298 -33.39 15.61 8.95
N SER A 299 -32.72 14.80 9.77
CA SER A 299 -33.34 13.69 10.50
C SER A 299 -33.42 14.06 11.97
N SER A 300 -34.60 13.87 12.57
CA SER A 300 -34.88 14.14 13.99
C SER A 300 -34.04 13.24 14.91
N PRO A 301 -33.66 13.69 16.12
CA PRO A 301 -32.78 12.92 16.99
C PRO A 301 -33.50 11.67 17.52
N PRO A 302 -32.92 10.46 17.38
CA PRO A 302 -33.43 9.30 18.08
C PRO A 302 -33.10 9.40 19.57
N LYS A 303 -33.99 8.82 20.40
CA LYS A 303 -33.90 8.80 21.86
C LYS A 303 -32.53 8.31 22.34
N THR A 304 -31.92 9.11 23.21
CA THR A 304 -30.60 8.90 23.82
C THR A 304 -30.56 7.59 24.60
N THR A 305 -30.08 6.54 23.95
CA THR A 305 -29.50 5.38 24.66
C THR A 305 -28.04 5.78 24.89
N MET A 306 -27.52 5.69 26.13
CA MET A 306 -26.10 5.95 26.39
C MET A 306 -25.25 4.88 25.68
N THR A 307 -24.97 5.08 24.39
CA THR A 307 -23.97 4.31 23.66
C THR A 307 -22.60 4.76 24.13
N GLN A 308 -21.80 3.81 24.61
CA GLN A 308 -20.44 4.03 25.08
C GLN A 308 -19.62 4.61 23.92
N LYS A 309 -19.30 5.91 23.98
CA LYS A 309 -18.57 6.61 22.93
C LYS A 309 -17.18 5.98 22.80
N THR A 310 -16.87 5.40 21.64
CA THR A 310 -15.56 4.80 21.38
C THR A 310 -14.76 5.74 20.48
N ASP A 311 -13.80 6.44 21.06
CA ASP A 311 -12.92 7.35 20.32
C ASP A 311 -11.69 6.58 19.79
N PHE A 312 -11.43 6.71 18.49
CA PHE A 312 -10.24 6.21 17.81
C PHE A 312 -9.44 7.41 17.29
N VAL A 313 -8.48 7.86 18.09
CA VAL A 313 -7.66 9.05 17.82
C VAL A 313 -6.27 8.64 17.36
N VAL A 314 -5.95 8.94 16.10
CA VAL A 314 -4.64 8.66 15.50
C VAL A 314 -3.75 9.90 15.65
N ASP A 315 -3.21 10.10 16.85
CA ASP A 315 -2.41 11.26 17.24
C ASP A 315 -0.95 10.93 17.57
N HIS A 316 -0.45 9.76 17.18
CA HIS A 316 0.92 9.33 17.39
C HIS A 316 1.32 8.24 16.38
N PRO A 317 2.61 7.90 16.21
CA PRO A 317 3.08 7.02 15.15
C PRO A 317 2.37 5.66 15.10
N PHE A 318 2.04 5.23 13.89
CA PHE A 318 1.18 4.07 13.64
C PHE A 318 1.59 3.30 12.38
N MET A 319 1.02 2.11 12.19
CA MET A 319 1.14 1.39 10.93
C MET A 319 -0.17 1.48 10.14
N LEU A 320 -0.06 1.47 8.82
CA LEU A 320 -1.19 1.57 7.90
C LEU A 320 -1.07 0.48 6.84
N LEU A 321 -2.20 -0.14 6.50
CA LEU A 321 -2.33 -1.04 5.37
C LEU A 321 -3.44 -0.58 4.44
N VAL A 322 -3.25 -0.82 3.16
CA VAL A 322 -4.35 -0.77 2.18
C VAL A 322 -4.59 -2.18 1.69
N LEU A 323 -5.81 -2.66 1.92
CA LEU A 323 -6.23 -4.02 1.62
C LEU A 323 -7.22 -4.04 0.47
N LYS A 324 -7.25 -5.17 -0.24
CA LYS A 324 -8.36 -5.52 -1.13
C LYS A 324 -9.41 -6.32 -0.33
N SER A 325 -10.46 -5.65 0.17
CA SER A 325 -11.38 -6.09 1.26
C SER A 325 -12.09 -7.44 1.11
N LYS A 326 -12.09 -8.08 -0.07
CA LYS A 326 -12.67 -9.43 -0.25
C LYS A 326 -11.64 -10.55 -0.31
N SER A 327 -10.37 -10.19 -0.26
CA SER A 327 -9.25 -11.10 -0.50
C SER A 327 -8.12 -10.90 0.49
N ASP A 328 -8.18 -9.91 1.38
CA ASP A 328 -7.14 -9.59 2.36
C ASP A 328 -5.72 -9.55 1.76
N VAL A 329 -5.62 -9.12 0.50
CA VAL A 329 -4.34 -8.93 -0.17
C VAL A 329 -3.85 -7.54 0.23
N VAL A 330 -2.68 -7.52 0.88
CA VAL A 330 -1.98 -6.29 1.27
C VAL A 330 -1.40 -5.63 0.03
N ILE A 331 -1.99 -4.52 -0.40
CA ILE A 331 -1.49 -3.75 -1.53
C ILE A 331 -0.40 -2.78 -1.08
N PHE A 332 -0.60 -2.12 0.06
CA PHE A 332 0.37 -1.21 0.67
C PHE A 332 0.52 -1.52 2.15
N ILE A 333 1.74 -1.32 2.65
CA ILE A 333 2.06 -1.31 4.06
C ILE A 333 2.97 -0.12 4.35
N SER A 334 2.70 0.57 5.45
CA SER A 334 3.41 1.77 5.85
C SER A 334 3.59 1.84 7.35
N SER A 335 4.76 2.28 7.80
CA SER A 335 4.98 2.84 9.14
C SER A 335 5.01 4.35 9.01
N VAL A 336 4.08 5.02 9.69
CA VAL A 336 3.93 6.47 9.62
C VAL A 336 4.28 7.13 10.94
N ARG A 337 5.15 8.10 10.79
CA ARG A 337 5.70 9.06 11.74
C ARG A 337 5.43 10.44 11.13
N PRO A 338 5.22 11.45 11.96
CA PRO A 338 5.02 12.80 11.47
C PRO A 338 6.30 13.29 10.77
N PRO A 339 6.16 14.20 9.78
CA PRO A 339 7.28 14.78 9.06
C PRO A 339 8.25 15.55 9.95
#